data_AF-A0A1B3SLQ0-F1
#
_entry.id   AF-A0A1B3SLQ0-F1
#
_cell.length_a   1.000
_cell.length_b   1.000
_cell.length_c   1.000
_cell.angle_alpha   90.00
_cell.angle_beta   90.00
_cell.angle_gamma   90.00
#
_symmetry.space_group_name_H-M   'P 1'
#
loop_
_entity.id
_entity.type
_entity.pdbx_description
1 polymer ?
#
loop_
_entity_poly.entity_id
_entity_poly.type
_entity_poly.pdbx_seq_one_letter_code
_entity_poly.pdbx_strand_id
1 'polypeptide(L)'
;MKKLLSLLAATGLVATSGSVAVACNKKDQNNVKELTYSDGKKDADVVAYLSDKNKTSIIQLTISEPLKVSENKLDVDYKDTKTGDYDGFGNSKELEIEGTLISFKDMNMQEQGKMFGSFTELFKELKDLNLTSKQDGDNSVLTIYFITIKGQKGNDNFDLAVIEEKVIVDKDGIAIKDPELSKIYKKNISLK
;
A
#
# COMPACT_ATOMS: atom_id res chain seq x y z
N MET A 1 51.41 -30.65 29.50
CA MET A 1 50.24 -29.79 29.20
C MET A 1 49.02 -30.69 29.08
N LYS A 2 48.00 -30.45 29.91
CA LYS A 2 46.71 -31.16 29.85
C LYS A 2 45.82 -30.48 28.81
N LYS A 3 44.86 -31.26 28.31
CA LYS A 3 43.60 -30.92 27.60
C LYS A 3 43.61 -31.33 26.13
N LEU A 4 42.60 -32.01 25.58
CA LEU A 4 41.48 -32.83 26.07
C LEU A 4 40.93 -33.40 24.75
N LEU A 5 40.70 -34.71 24.66
CA LEU A 5 39.96 -35.29 23.55
C LEU A 5 38.51 -34.80 23.60
N SER A 6 38.00 -34.29 22.49
CA SER A 6 36.56 -34.22 22.17
C SER A 6 36.43 -34.73 20.74
N LEU A 7 36.18 -36.02 20.51
CA LEU A 7 34.87 -36.67 20.54
C LEU A 7 33.77 -35.87 19.83
N LEU A 8 33.46 -36.40 18.65
CA LEU A 8 32.15 -36.80 18.14
C LEU A 8 31.16 -35.74 17.63
N ALA A 9 30.95 -35.84 16.33
CA ALA A 9 29.68 -36.19 15.67
C ALA A 9 28.49 -35.23 15.81
N ALA A 10 28.14 -34.63 14.66
CA ALA A 10 26.75 -34.60 14.18
C ALA A 10 26.72 -34.09 12.72
N THR A 11 27.10 -34.93 11.75
CA THR A 11 26.65 -34.72 10.36
C THR A 11 25.21 -35.19 10.26
N GLY A 12 24.28 -34.35 10.71
CA GLY A 12 22.86 -34.50 10.43
C GLY A 12 22.54 -33.83 9.09
N LEU A 13 22.80 -34.53 7.98
CA LEU A 13 22.39 -34.10 6.65
C LEU A 13 20.88 -34.35 6.53
N VAL A 14 20.05 -33.36 6.89
CA VAL A 14 18.61 -33.40 6.57
C VAL A 14 18.44 -32.75 5.20
N ALA A 15 18.26 -33.60 4.20
CA ALA A 15 17.75 -33.22 2.90
C ALA A 15 16.27 -32.83 3.05
N THR A 16 15.99 -31.54 3.09
CA THR A 16 14.66 -31.03 2.74
C THR A 16 14.70 -30.56 1.29
N SER A 17 14.10 -31.37 0.42
CA SER A 17 13.62 -30.98 -0.90
C SER A 17 12.57 -29.88 -0.71
N GLY A 18 13.01 -28.64 -0.55
CA GLY A 18 12.15 -27.48 -0.56
C GLY A 18 11.81 -27.17 -2.00
N SER A 19 10.61 -27.58 -2.44
CA SER A 19 9.97 -27.04 -3.63
C SER A 19 10.20 -25.53 -3.68
N VAL A 20 10.78 -25.05 -4.79
CA VAL A 20 10.96 -23.63 -5.03
C VAL A 20 9.57 -23.05 -5.32
N ALA A 21 8.79 -22.83 -4.26
CA ALA A 21 7.66 -21.93 -4.31
C ALA A 21 8.26 -20.55 -4.57
N VAL A 22 7.87 -19.92 -5.67
CA VAL A 22 8.17 -18.52 -5.97
C VAL A 22 7.42 -17.69 -4.93
N ALA A 23 8.03 -17.55 -3.76
CA ALA A 23 7.58 -16.65 -2.73
C ALA A 23 7.77 -15.24 -3.27
N CYS A 24 6.67 -14.53 -3.52
CA CYS A 24 6.67 -13.08 -3.67
C CYS A 24 7.58 -12.50 -2.59
N ASN A 25 8.58 -11.71 -3.00
CA ASN A 25 9.57 -11.09 -2.12
C ASN A 25 8.88 -10.38 -0.94
N LYS A 26 8.75 -11.07 0.20
CA LYS A 26 8.45 -10.43 1.48
C LYS A 26 9.73 -9.77 1.96
N LYS A 27 10.10 -8.64 1.36
CA LYS A 27 10.95 -7.66 2.04
C LYS A 27 10.13 -7.07 3.19
N ASP A 28 10.51 -7.44 4.41
CA ASP A 28 10.28 -6.73 5.66
C ASP A 28 8.85 -6.26 6.00
N GLN A 29 7.99 -7.19 6.43
CA GLN A 29 6.77 -6.85 7.20
C GLN A 29 7.07 -6.18 8.56
N ASN A 30 8.34 -6.07 8.98
CA ASN A 30 8.76 -5.49 10.26
C ASN A 30 8.88 -3.95 10.26
N ASN A 31 8.63 -3.26 9.14
CA ASN A 31 8.83 -1.81 9.05
C ASN A 31 7.56 -0.99 8.74
N VAL A 32 6.36 -1.58 8.82
CA VAL A 32 5.11 -0.83 8.61
C VAL A 32 4.89 0.12 9.79
N LYS A 33 4.99 1.43 9.53
CA LYS A 33 4.80 2.47 10.54
C LYS A 33 3.32 2.81 10.72
N GLU A 34 2.95 3.34 11.87
CA GLU A 34 1.61 3.89 12.06
C GLU A 34 1.55 5.32 11.53
N LEU A 35 0.47 5.72 10.85
CA LEU A 35 0.25 7.12 10.50
C LEU A 35 -0.06 7.94 11.75
N THR A 36 0.46 9.16 11.78
CA THR A 36 0.23 10.10 12.87
C THR A 36 -0.62 11.26 12.38
N TYR A 37 -1.68 11.58 13.11
CA TYR A 37 -2.49 12.76 12.81
C TYR A 37 -1.68 14.05 12.82
N SER A 38 -1.98 14.92 11.87
CA SER A 38 -1.65 16.34 11.98
C SER A 38 -2.34 16.96 13.19
N ASP A 39 -1.83 18.09 13.66
CA ASP A 39 -2.31 18.69 14.91
C ASP A 39 -3.81 19.01 14.84
N GLY A 40 -4.56 18.54 15.85
CA GLY A 40 -6.01 18.70 15.95
C GLY A 40 -6.85 17.77 15.06
N LYS A 41 -6.24 16.89 14.26
CA LYS A 41 -6.94 15.90 13.43
C LYS A 41 -7.26 14.62 14.19
N LYS A 42 -8.32 13.93 13.77
CA LYS A 42 -8.83 12.69 14.35
C LYS A 42 -9.56 11.82 13.32
N ASP A 43 -9.96 10.63 13.73
CA ASP A 43 -10.68 9.65 12.91
C ASP A 43 -11.91 10.25 12.22
N ALA A 44 -12.70 11.06 12.94
CA ALA A 44 -13.88 11.72 12.38
C ALA A 44 -13.57 12.64 11.18
N ASP A 45 -12.39 13.26 11.14
CA ASP A 45 -11.99 14.09 9.99
C ASP A 45 -11.67 13.22 8.76
N VAL A 46 -11.06 12.05 8.99
CA VAL A 46 -10.79 11.05 7.94
C VAL A 46 -12.10 10.52 7.38
N VAL A 47 -13.03 10.14 8.26
CA VAL A 47 -14.35 9.63 7.86
C VAL A 47 -15.12 10.70 7.07
N ALA A 48 -15.14 11.94 7.54
CA ALA A 48 -15.80 13.04 6.84
C ALA A 48 -15.20 13.27 5.45
N TYR A 49 -13.87 13.25 5.34
CA TYR A 49 -13.17 13.45 4.08
C TYR A 49 -13.44 12.31 3.07
N LEU A 50 -13.32 11.07 3.53
CA LEU A 50 -13.54 9.89 2.67
C LEU A 50 -15.02 9.71 2.31
N SER A 51 -15.95 10.27 3.08
CA SER A 51 -17.39 10.25 2.79
C SER A 51 -17.83 11.38 1.85
N ASP A 52 -16.99 12.40 1.63
CA ASP A 52 -17.32 13.51 0.73
C ASP A 52 -17.07 13.12 -0.74
N LYS A 53 -18.17 12.93 -1.47
CA LYS A 53 -18.17 12.62 -2.91
C LYS A 53 -17.46 13.65 -3.79
N ASN A 54 -17.25 14.88 -3.32
CA ASN A 54 -16.52 15.91 -4.06
C ASN A 54 -15.00 15.84 -3.80
N LYS A 55 -14.58 15.12 -2.76
CA LYS A 55 -13.18 14.96 -2.37
C LYS A 55 -12.62 13.60 -2.75
N THR A 56 -13.41 12.55 -2.63
CA THR A 56 -12.90 11.18 -2.78
C THR A 56 -13.84 10.26 -3.52
N SER A 57 -13.24 9.15 -3.97
CA SER A 57 -13.87 8.06 -4.69
C SER A 57 -13.08 6.80 -4.36
N ILE A 58 -13.73 5.79 -3.78
CA ILE A 58 -13.12 4.49 -3.50
C ILE A 58 -13.44 3.56 -4.68
N ILE A 59 -12.40 3.03 -5.31
CA ILE A 59 -12.51 2.33 -6.60
C ILE A 59 -12.77 0.84 -6.36
N GLN A 60 -14.00 0.40 -6.60
CA GLN A 60 -14.43 -1.01 -6.48
C GLN A 60 -14.90 -1.54 -7.84
N LEU A 61 -14.02 -2.24 -8.56
CA LEU A 61 -14.32 -2.85 -9.87
C LEU A 61 -15.00 -1.84 -10.81
N THR A 62 -16.32 -1.92 -10.96
CA THR A 62 -17.14 -1.10 -11.86
C THR A 62 -17.79 0.11 -11.18
N ILE A 63 -17.61 0.30 -9.87
CA ILE A 63 -18.26 1.35 -9.08
C ILE A 63 -17.19 2.21 -8.40
N SER A 64 -17.39 3.53 -8.44
CA SER A 64 -16.55 4.49 -7.74
C SER A 64 -17.43 5.41 -6.90
N GLU A 65 -17.42 5.19 -5.60
CA GLU A 65 -18.26 5.89 -4.63
C GLU A 65 -17.42 6.29 -3.40
N PRO A 66 -17.81 7.33 -2.65
CA PRO A 66 -17.14 7.65 -1.39
C PRO A 66 -17.34 6.54 -0.34
N LEU A 67 -16.68 6.68 0.80
CA LEU A 67 -16.88 5.83 1.98
C LEU A 67 -18.36 5.75 2.34
N LYS A 68 -18.90 4.53 2.45
CA LYS A 68 -20.28 4.28 2.86
C LYS A 68 -20.33 3.85 4.31
N VAL A 69 -20.90 4.71 5.15
CA VAL A 69 -21.10 4.47 6.58
C VAL A 69 -22.58 4.60 6.91
N SER A 70 -23.11 3.65 7.68
CA SER A 70 -24.45 3.69 8.26
C SER A 70 -24.36 3.28 9.72
N GLU A 71 -24.98 4.04 10.63
CA GLU A 71 -24.98 3.75 12.08
C GLU A 71 -23.57 3.50 12.66
N ASN A 72 -22.60 4.34 12.26
CA ASN A 72 -21.18 4.21 12.66
C ASN A 72 -20.56 2.85 12.29
N LYS A 73 -21.03 2.23 11.21
CA LYS A 73 -20.51 0.98 10.64
C LYS A 73 -20.33 1.09 9.15
N LEU A 74 -19.38 0.35 8.59
CA LEU A 74 -19.22 0.23 7.14
C LEU A 74 -20.48 -0.39 6.53
N ASP A 75 -21.03 0.22 5.48
CA ASP A 75 -22.21 -0.33 4.80
C ASP A 75 -21.85 -1.29 3.64
N VAL A 76 -20.59 -1.32 3.24
CA VAL A 76 -20.06 -2.22 2.21
C VAL A 76 -18.74 -2.84 2.65
N ASP A 77 -18.34 -3.92 1.97
CA ASP A 77 -17.00 -4.47 2.11
C ASP A 77 -15.99 -3.64 1.30
N TYR A 78 -14.79 -3.50 1.85
CA TYR A 78 -13.61 -2.98 1.17
C TYR A 78 -12.54 -4.07 1.17
N LYS A 79 -12.42 -4.78 0.04
CA LYS A 79 -11.58 -5.97 -0.14
C LYS A 79 -10.28 -5.63 -0.85
N ASP A 80 -9.37 -6.61 -0.89
CA ASP A 80 -8.13 -6.53 -1.64
C ASP A 80 -8.43 -6.33 -3.14
N THR A 81 -7.62 -5.50 -3.78
CA THR A 81 -7.76 -5.12 -5.19
C THR A 81 -6.92 -6.03 -6.05
N LYS A 82 -7.50 -6.56 -7.13
CA LYS A 82 -6.77 -7.26 -8.18
C LYS A 82 -6.64 -6.32 -9.38
N THR A 83 -5.41 -6.03 -9.80
CA THR A 83 -5.16 -5.07 -10.89
C THR A 83 -5.60 -5.59 -12.27
N GLY A 84 -5.82 -6.90 -12.42
CA GLY A 84 -6.48 -7.46 -13.60
C GLY A 84 -7.90 -6.91 -13.82
N ASP A 85 -8.49 -6.29 -12.80
CA ASP A 85 -9.79 -5.61 -12.88
C ASP A 85 -9.68 -4.15 -13.39
N TYR A 86 -8.46 -3.65 -13.67
CA TYR A 86 -8.20 -2.26 -14.04
C TYR A 86 -7.23 -2.11 -15.22
N ASP A 87 -7.70 -1.57 -16.34
CA ASP A 87 -6.91 -1.29 -17.55
C ASP A 87 -5.78 -0.24 -17.36
N GLY A 88 -5.71 0.40 -16.19
CA GLY A 88 -4.81 1.52 -15.91
C GLY A 88 -3.39 1.16 -15.44
N PHE A 89 -3.13 -0.10 -15.05
CA PHE A 89 -1.84 -0.48 -14.47
C PHE A 89 -0.78 -0.95 -15.48
N GLY A 90 -1.12 -1.05 -16.78
CA GLY A 90 -0.17 -1.30 -17.87
C GLY A 90 0.63 -2.61 -17.80
N ASN A 91 0.38 -3.44 -16.79
CA ASN A 91 1.10 -4.67 -16.52
C ASN A 91 0.32 -5.87 -17.06
N SER A 92 1.02 -6.78 -17.74
CA SER A 92 0.45 -8.02 -18.28
C SER A 92 0.09 -9.05 -17.20
N LYS A 93 0.34 -8.75 -15.92
CA LYS A 93 0.21 -9.66 -14.79
C LYS A 93 -0.68 -9.05 -13.71
N GLU A 94 -1.63 -9.85 -13.24
CA GLU A 94 -2.52 -9.51 -12.14
C GLU A 94 -1.71 -9.37 -10.83
N LEU A 95 -1.60 -8.15 -10.33
CA LEU A 95 -1.10 -7.80 -9.00
C LEU A 95 -2.25 -7.78 -8.01
N GLU A 96 -2.01 -8.28 -6.81
CA GLU A 96 -2.91 -8.18 -5.66
C GLU A 96 -2.41 -7.07 -4.73
N ILE A 97 -3.26 -6.07 -4.50
CA ILE A 97 -3.03 -4.93 -3.62
C ILE A 97 -3.92 -5.09 -2.40
N GLU A 98 -3.34 -4.94 -1.20
CA GLU A 98 -4.12 -5.02 0.03
C GLU A 98 -5.06 -3.81 0.17
N GLY A 99 -6.35 -4.08 0.31
CA GLY A 99 -7.42 -3.08 0.37
C GLY A 99 -7.86 -2.55 -0.99
N THR A 100 -8.86 -1.67 -0.93
CA THR A 100 -9.48 -1.00 -2.06
C THR A 100 -8.85 0.38 -2.27
N LEU A 101 -8.50 0.72 -3.51
CA LEU A 101 -7.82 1.98 -3.84
C LEU A 101 -8.71 3.21 -3.59
N ILE A 102 -8.10 4.28 -3.08
CA ILE A 102 -8.74 5.58 -2.90
C ILE A 102 -8.24 6.55 -3.98
N SER A 103 -9.17 7.17 -4.70
CA SER A 103 -8.93 8.27 -5.64
C SER A 103 -9.31 9.60 -4.99
N PHE A 104 -8.41 10.57 -5.08
CA PHE A 104 -8.58 11.92 -4.56
C PHE A 104 -8.91 12.89 -5.70
N LYS A 105 -10.01 13.63 -5.59
CA LYS A 105 -10.53 14.47 -6.68
C LYS A 105 -9.86 15.84 -6.76
N ASP A 106 -9.27 16.29 -5.66
CA ASP A 106 -8.51 17.54 -5.59
C ASP A 106 -6.99 17.32 -5.66
N MET A 107 -6.56 16.20 -6.26
CA MET A 107 -5.16 16.02 -6.64
C MET A 107 -4.75 17.07 -7.67
N ASN A 108 -3.63 17.73 -7.41
CA ASN A 108 -3.00 18.63 -8.36
C ASN A 108 -1.67 18.04 -8.84
N MET A 109 -1.67 17.43 -10.02
CA MET A 109 -0.45 16.87 -10.61
C MET A 109 0.57 17.94 -11.03
N GLN A 110 0.18 19.22 -11.11
CA GLN A 110 1.09 20.33 -11.40
C GLN A 110 1.88 20.77 -10.16
N GLU A 111 1.32 20.57 -8.96
CA GLU A 111 2.01 20.82 -7.69
C GLU A 111 2.85 19.61 -7.28
N GLN A 112 4.01 19.47 -7.91
CA GLN A 112 5.18 18.71 -7.43
C GLN A 112 4.89 17.35 -6.77
N GLY A 113 4.01 16.52 -7.35
CA GLY A 113 3.84 15.14 -6.89
C GLY A 113 3.00 14.95 -5.62
N LYS A 114 2.17 15.93 -5.23
CA LYS A 114 1.17 15.74 -4.17
C LYS A 114 0.05 14.81 -4.63
N MET A 115 0.25 13.52 -4.38
CA MET A 115 -0.61 12.44 -4.86
C MET A 115 -1.90 12.25 -4.04
N PHE A 116 -2.06 12.98 -2.93
CA PHE A 116 -3.21 12.82 -2.03
C PHE A 116 -4.08 14.07 -1.90
N GLY A 117 -3.88 15.08 -2.75
CA GLY A 117 -4.67 16.32 -2.71
C GLY A 117 -4.65 16.97 -1.32
N SER A 118 -5.80 17.39 -0.82
CA SER A 118 -5.89 17.96 0.54
C SER A 118 -5.89 16.92 1.67
N PHE A 119 -5.93 15.62 1.35
CA PHE A 119 -5.85 14.55 2.35
C PHE A 119 -4.49 14.52 3.06
N THR A 120 -3.43 15.05 2.44
CA THR A 120 -2.10 15.22 3.06
C THR A 120 -2.16 16.04 4.35
N GLU A 121 -3.18 16.88 4.54
CA GLU A 121 -3.31 17.68 5.76
C GLU A 121 -3.79 16.87 6.97
N LEU A 122 -4.29 15.64 6.78
CA LEU A 122 -4.78 14.80 7.88
C LEU A 122 -3.64 14.09 8.63
N PHE A 123 -2.54 13.77 7.94
CA PHE A 123 -1.46 12.97 8.50
C PHE A 123 -0.09 13.60 8.24
N LYS A 124 0.80 13.51 9.22
CA LYS A 124 2.13 14.16 9.17
C LYS A 124 2.99 13.59 8.05
N GLU A 125 2.97 12.26 7.91
CA GLU A 125 3.86 11.53 7.01
C GLU A 125 3.50 11.71 5.53
N LEU A 126 2.24 11.99 5.21
CA LEU A 126 1.78 12.12 3.82
C LEU A 126 2.33 13.36 3.11
N LYS A 127 2.81 14.37 3.87
CA LYS A 127 3.37 15.60 3.31
C LYS A 127 4.71 15.39 2.61
N ASP A 128 5.43 14.35 3.02
CA ASP A 128 6.76 14.04 2.50
C ASP A 128 6.73 12.99 1.37
N LEU A 129 5.56 12.37 1.14
CA LEU A 129 5.38 11.35 0.12
C LEU A 129 5.05 12.00 -1.22
N ASN A 130 6.04 12.01 -2.11
CA ASN A 130 5.93 12.55 -3.46
C ASN A 130 6.28 11.48 -4.49
N LEU A 131 5.69 11.57 -5.69
CA LEU A 131 6.18 10.81 -6.83
C LEU A 131 7.67 11.13 -7.05
N THR A 132 8.51 10.09 -7.05
CA THR A 132 9.94 10.27 -7.36
C THR A 132 10.34 9.49 -8.60
N SER A 133 11.32 10.03 -9.32
CA SER A 133 12.02 9.33 -10.40
C SER A 133 13.52 9.43 -10.13
N LYS A 134 14.18 8.27 -10.07
CA LYS A 134 15.63 8.19 -9.89
C LYS A 134 16.24 7.43 -11.05
N GLN A 135 17.23 8.03 -11.70
CA GLN A 135 17.98 7.37 -12.76
C GLN A 135 18.88 6.25 -12.18
N ASP A 136 18.88 5.10 -12.84
CA ASP A 136 19.72 3.93 -12.55
C ASP A 136 20.29 3.38 -13.86
N GLY A 137 21.42 3.93 -14.29
CA GLY A 137 22.00 3.66 -15.62
C GLY A 137 21.09 4.17 -16.75
N ASP A 138 20.74 3.26 -17.67
CA ASP A 138 19.82 3.52 -18.79
C ASP A 138 18.33 3.43 -18.39
N ASN A 139 18.05 3.07 -17.13
CA ASN A 139 16.71 2.90 -16.60
C ASN A 139 16.34 4.02 -15.62
N SER A 140 15.07 4.13 -15.30
CA SER A 140 14.55 4.96 -14.22
C SER A 140 13.72 4.12 -13.24
N VAL A 141 13.91 4.39 -11.95
CA VAL A 141 13.07 3.84 -10.88
C VAL A 141 12.05 4.89 -10.49
N LEU A 142 10.80 4.64 -10.81
CA LEU A 142 9.65 5.44 -10.39
C LEU A 142 9.14 4.91 -9.05
N THR A 143 8.92 5.80 -8.09
CA THR A 143 8.28 5.45 -6.82
C THR A 143 6.96 6.21 -6.70
N ILE A 144 5.87 5.44 -6.67
CA ILE A 144 4.48 5.89 -6.65
C ILE A 144 3.90 5.50 -5.28
N TYR A 145 3.00 6.31 -4.74
CA TYR A 145 2.31 6.03 -3.49
C TYR A 145 0.79 6.08 -3.68
N PHE A 146 0.07 5.13 -3.12
CA PHE A 146 -1.39 5.15 -3.09
C PHE A 146 -1.91 4.75 -1.72
N ILE A 147 -3.15 5.17 -1.42
CA ILE A 147 -3.82 4.86 -0.16
C ILE A 147 -4.91 3.83 -0.44
N THR A 148 -5.00 2.81 0.40
CA THR A 148 -6.06 1.81 0.36
C THR A 148 -6.87 1.80 1.64
N ILE A 149 -8.11 1.33 1.52
CA ILE A 149 -9.01 1.04 2.64
C ILE A 149 -9.34 -0.45 2.66
N LYS A 150 -9.32 -1.07 3.85
CA LYS A 150 -9.76 -2.46 4.06
C LYS A 150 -10.72 -2.54 5.24
N GLY A 151 -11.82 -3.25 5.06
CA GLY A 151 -12.85 -3.39 6.09
C GLY A 151 -14.02 -4.24 5.63
N GLN A 152 -14.82 -4.75 6.57
CA GLN A 152 -15.98 -5.57 6.27
C GLN A 152 -17.27 -4.83 6.64
N LYS A 153 -18.33 -5.05 5.85
CA LYS A 153 -19.66 -4.50 6.16
C LYS A 153 -20.04 -4.84 7.60
N GLY A 154 -20.52 -3.85 8.33
CA GLY A 154 -20.93 -3.97 9.73
C GLY A 154 -19.82 -3.70 10.76
N ASN A 155 -18.56 -3.59 10.34
CA ASN A 155 -17.47 -3.19 11.24
C ASN A 155 -17.58 -1.72 11.61
N ASP A 156 -17.21 -1.39 12.85
CA ASP A 156 -17.17 -0.01 13.38
C ASP A 156 -15.81 0.67 13.17
N ASN A 157 -14.94 0.08 12.34
CA ASN A 157 -13.63 0.59 11.98
C ASN A 157 -13.19 0.04 10.62
N PHE A 158 -12.17 0.66 10.04
CA PHE A 158 -11.47 0.18 8.84
C PHE A 158 -9.98 0.47 8.94
N ASP A 159 -9.19 -0.30 8.19
CA ASP A 159 -7.76 -0.08 8.06
C ASP A 159 -7.47 0.79 6.85
N LEU A 160 -6.76 1.90 7.06
CA LEU A 160 -6.03 2.62 6.03
C LEU A 160 -4.62 2.07 5.90
N ALA A 161 -4.14 1.96 4.67
CA ALA A 161 -2.74 1.68 4.39
C ALA A 161 -2.21 2.61 3.31
N VAL A 162 -0.94 2.99 3.44
CA VAL A 162 -0.18 3.63 2.36
C VAL A 162 0.72 2.57 1.74
N ILE A 163 0.55 2.35 0.45
CA ILE A 163 1.31 1.40 -0.34
C ILE A 163 2.29 2.20 -1.21
N GLU A 164 3.56 1.82 -1.14
CA GLU A 164 4.61 2.21 -2.06
C GLU A 164 4.64 1.21 -3.22
N GLU A 165 4.67 1.73 -4.43
CA GLU A 165 4.91 0.98 -5.65
C GLU A 165 6.19 1.48 -6.31
N LYS A 166 7.12 0.56 -6.56
CA LYS A 166 8.32 0.84 -7.33
C LYS A 166 8.23 0.20 -8.70
N VAL A 167 8.31 1.02 -9.74
CA VAL A 167 8.32 0.59 -11.14
C VAL A 167 9.69 0.90 -11.73
N ILE A 168 10.32 -0.08 -12.36
CA ILE A 168 11.55 0.14 -13.11
C ILE A 168 11.17 0.23 -14.58
N VAL A 169 11.45 1.38 -15.19
CA VAL A 169 11.19 1.65 -16.61
C VAL A 169 12.50 1.84 -17.37
N ASP A 170 12.52 1.46 -18.64
CA ASP A 170 13.62 1.78 -19.55
C ASP A 170 13.55 3.23 -20.06
N LYS A 171 14.49 3.59 -20.95
CA LYS A 171 14.57 4.90 -21.60
C LYS A 171 13.31 5.28 -22.42
N ASP A 172 12.52 4.30 -22.83
CA ASP A 172 11.30 4.48 -23.62
C ASP A 172 10.05 4.54 -22.71
N GLY A 173 10.25 4.44 -21.39
CA GLY A 173 9.19 4.49 -20.39
C GLY A 173 8.46 3.16 -20.21
N ILE A 174 9.00 2.06 -20.74
CA ILE A 174 8.38 0.74 -20.67
C ILE A 174 8.83 0.05 -19.38
N ALA A 175 7.87 -0.48 -18.61
CA ALA A 175 8.18 -1.27 -17.42
C ALA A 175 8.95 -2.54 -17.82
N ILE A 176 10.15 -2.72 -17.25
CA ILE A 176 11.03 -3.87 -17.57
C ILE A 176 10.98 -4.99 -16.52
N LYS A 177 10.25 -4.79 -15.42
CA LYS A 177 10.02 -5.77 -14.36
C LYS A 177 8.63 -5.57 -13.74
N ASP A 178 8.13 -6.63 -13.10
CA ASP A 178 6.95 -6.53 -12.23
C ASP A 178 7.20 -5.45 -11.16
N PRO A 179 6.20 -4.60 -10.86
CA PRO A 179 6.35 -3.59 -9.82
C PRO A 179 6.52 -4.21 -8.43
N GLU A 180 7.32 -3.56 -7.59
CA GLU A 180 7.47 -3.95 -6.19
C GLU A 180 6.47 -3.16 -5.33
N LEU A 181 5.55 -3.88 -4.67
CA LEU A 181 4.58 -3.30 -3.76
C LEU A 181 5.04 -3.46 -2.31
N SER A 182 4.93 -2.40 -1.51
CA SER A 182 5.28 -2.42 -0.09
C SER A 182 4.32 -1.57 0.71
N LYS A 183 3.69 -2.14 1.74
CA LYS A 183 2.95 -1.36 2.73
C LYS A 183 3.94 -0.61 3.62
N ILE A 184 3.91 0.72 3.63
CA ILE A 184 4.87 1.54 4.38
C ILE A 184 4.23 2.20 5.61
N TYR A 185 2.94 2.51 5.54
CA TYR A 185 2.18 3.05 6.66
C TYR A 185 0.83 2.35 6.82
N LYS A 186 0.28 2.36 8.04
CA LYS A 186 -1.08 1.91 8.35
C LYS A 186 -1.74 2.77 9.42
N LYS A 187 -3.07 2.77 9.45
CA LYS A 187 -3.86 3.31 10.55
C LYS A 187 -5.21 2.62 10.63
N ASN A 188 -5.63 2.18 11.82
CA ASN A 188 -7.01 1.78 12.04
C ASN A 188 -7.84 3.03 12.37
N ILE A 189 -8.95 3.23 11.66
CA ILE A 189 -9.83 4.39 11.77
C ILE A 189 -11.16 3.95 12.36
N SER A 190 -11.52 4.51 13.52
CA SER A 190 -12.82 4.34 14.16
C SER A 190 -13.92 5.12 13.43
N LEU A 191 -15.11 4.51 13.33
CA LEU A 191 -16.33 5.16 12.82
C LEU A 191 -17.18 5.79 13.93
N LYS A 192 -16.76 5.68 15.19
CA LYS A 192 -17.41 6.26 16.37
C LYS A 192 -16.95 7.67 16.67
#